data_AF-A0A7L3HQ46-F1
#
_entry.id   AF-A0A7L3HQ46-F1
#
_cell.length_a   1.000
_cell.length_b   1.000
_cell.length_c   1.000
_cell.angle_alpha   90.00
_cell.angle_beta   90.00
_cell.angle_gamma   90.00
#
_symmetry.space_group_name_H-M   'P 1'
#
loop_
_entity.id
_entity.type
_entity.pdbx_description
1 polymer ?
#
loop_
_entity_poly.entity_id
_entity_poly.type
_entity_poly.pdbx_seq_one_letter_code
_entity_poly.pdbx_strand_id
1 'polypeptide(L)'
;TFLIRDSSDQRHFFTLSVKTESGTKNLRIQCEGGSFSLQSDPHSSQPVPRFDCVLKLVHHYMPPTPCAVPEQPGGALHPKRTYYIYSGGEKIPLVLNRPLSSSVSTLQHLCRKTVNGHLDSYEKMTQLPAPIKEFLDQYDAPL
;
A
#
# COMPACT_ATOMS: atom_id res chain seq x y z
N THR A 1 -1.06 -7.05 10.54
CA THR A 1 0.05 -7.34 9.60
C THR A 1 -0.51 -7.83 8.31
N PHE A 2 0.15 -7.56 7.19
CA PHE A 2 -0.29 -8.03 5.88
C PHE A 2 0.88 -8.49 5.02
N LEU A 3 0.60 -9.22 3.96
CA LEU A 3 1.54 -9.52 2.88
C LEU A 3 0.81 -9.55 1.55
N ILE A 4 1.56 -9.31 0.48
CA ILE A 4 1.10 -9.57 -0.89
C ILE A 4 1.84 -10.81 -1.39
N ARG A 5 1.09 -11.70 -2.01
CA ARG A 5 1.61 -12.92 -2.64
C ARG A 5 0.88 -13.19 -3.95
N ASP A 6 1.40 -14.09 -4.75
CA ASP A 6 0.72 -14.56 -5.96
C ASP A 6 -0.58 -15.27 -5.59
N SER A 7 -1.64 -15.04 -6.39
CA SER A 7 -2.90 -15.76 -6.23
C SER A 7 -2.78 -17.18 -6.78
N SER A 8 -3.43 -18.12 -6.10
CA SER A 8 -3.61 -19.48 -6.61
C SER A 8 -4.79 -19.58 -7.59
N ASP A 9 -5.62 -18.55 -7.70
CA ASP A 9 -6.72 -18.48 -8.67
C ASP A 9 -6.23 -17.82 -9.95
N GLN A 10 -6.34 -18.52 -11.09
CA GLN A 10 -5.85 -18.03 -12.40
C GLN A 10 -6.53 -16.75 -12.87
N ARG A 11 -7.65 -16.35 -12.27
CA ARG A 11 -8.35 -15.10 -12.60
C ARG A 11 -7.74 -13.86 -11.93
N HIS A 12 -6.80 -14.04 -11.00
CA HIS A 12 -6.20 -12.95 -10.24
C HIS A 12 -4.69 -13.13 -10.14
N PHE A 13 -3.92 -12.06 -10.32
CA PHE A 13 -2.46 -12.15 -10.19
C PHE A 13 -2.02 -12.14 -8.74
N PHE A 14 -2.59 -11.25 -7.92
CA PHE A 14 -2.14 -11.02 -6.56
C PHE A 14 -3.23 -11.26 -5.52
N THR A 15 -2.79 -11.66 -4.32
CA THR A 15 -3.61 -11.81 -3.13
C THR A 15 -2.98 -11.03 -1.98
N LEU A 16 -3.79 -10.19 -1.35
CA LEU A 16 -3.48 -9.49 -0.11
C LEU A 16 -3.96 -10.34 1.07
N SER A 17 -3.02 -10.91 1.81
CA SER A 17 -3.31 -11.65 3.04
C SER A 17 -3.14 -10.72 4.24
N VAL A 18 -4.21 -10.49 5.00
CA VAL A 18 -4.21 -9.62 6.18
C VAL A 18 -4.57 -10.41 7.43
N LYS A 19 -3.77 -10.26 8.48
CA LYS A 19 -4.06 -10.82 9.81
C LYS A 19 -4.98 -9.87 10.57
N THR A 20 -6.20 -10.31 10.85
CA THR A 20 -7.21 -9.63 11.70
C THR A 20 -7.37 -10.37 13.02
N GLU A 21 -8.10 -9.80 13.98
CA GLU A 21 -8.40 -10.44 15.27
C GLU A 21 -9.21 -11.74 15.08
N SER A 22 -10.17 -11.73 14.16
CA SER A 22 -10.98 -12.90 13.77
C SER A 22 -10.26 -13.87 12.82
N GLY A 23 -8.93 -13.79 12.72
CA GLY A 23 -8.09 -14.66 11.89
C GLY A 23 -7.54 -14.01 10.62
N THR A 24 -6.88 -14.81 9.79
CA THR A 24 -6.28 -14.34 8.52
C THR A 24 -7.33 -14.28 7.42
N LYS A 25 -7.39 -13.15 6.72
CA LYS A 25 -8.28 -12.95 5.57
C LYS A 25 -7.45 -12.77 4.31
N ASN A 26 -7.96 -13.26 3.19
CA ASN A 26 -7.31 -13.18 1.89
C ASN A 26 -8.22 -12.39 0.95
N LEU A 27 -7.72 -11.28 0.45
CA LEU A 27 -8.41 -10.40 -0.49
C LEU A 27 -7.70 -10.50 -1.83
N ARG A 28 -8.46 -10.67 -2.91
CA ARG A 28 -7.86 -10.76 -4.25
C ARG A 28 -7.71 -9.36 -4.82
N ILE A 29 -6.61 -9.13 -5.53
CA ILE A 29 -6.37 -7.88 -6.25
C ILE A 29 -6.77 -8.11 -7.71
N GLN A 30 -7.76 -7.37 -8.18
CA GLN A 30 -8.19 -7.34 -9.57
C GLN A 30 -7.27 -6.45 -10.38
N CYS A 31 -6.89 -6.90 -11.57
CA CYS A 31 -6.12 -6.14 -12.54
C CYS A 31 -6.96 -6.03 -13.82
N GLU A 32 -7.49 -4.84 -14.10
CA GLU A 32 -8.32 -4.57 -15.28
C GLU A 32 -7.84 -3.27 -15.94
N GLY A 33 -7.49 -3.31 -17.23
CA GLY A 33 -7.08 -2.13 -17.99
C GLY A 33 -5.88 -1.37 -17.41
N GLY A 34 -4.92 -2.08 -16.82
CA GLY A 34 -3.74 -1.47 -16.17
C GLY A 34 -4.03 -0.85 -14.80
N SER A 35 -5.25 -1.04 -14.26
CA SER A 35 -5.64 -0.59 -12.93
C SER A 35 -5.80 -1.76 -11.96
N PHE A 36 -5.41 -1.54 -10.71
CA PHE A 36 -5.48 -2.45 -9.58
C PHE A 36 -6.59 -2.04 -8.61
N SER A 37 -7.39 -3.00 -8.15
CA SER A 37 -8.43 -2.76 -7.14
C SER A 37 -8.65 -3.99 -6.25
N LEU A 38 -9.12 -3.81 -5.02
CA LEU A 38 -9.46 -4.94 -4.16
C LEU A 38 -10.81 -5.52 -4.57
N GLN A 39 -10.85 -6.84 -4.75
CA GLN A 39 -12.12 -7.54 -4.97
C GLN A 39 -13.03 -7.28 -3.77
N SER A 40 -14.13 -6.55 -4.02
CA SER A 40 -15.15 -6.27 -3.02
C SER A 40 -16.26 -7.30 -3.10
N ASP A 41 -16.90 -7.52 -1.96
CA ASP A 41 -18.05 -8.41 -1.84
C ASP A 41 -19.22 -7.85 -2.67
N PRO A 42 -19.99 -8.67 -3.42
CA PRO A 42 -21.19 -8.21 -4.11
C PRO A 42 -22.22 -7.51 -3.22
N HIS A 43 -22.20 -7.73 -1.89
CA HIS A 43 -23.05 -7.01 -0.93
C HIS A 43 -22.52 -5.61 -0.54
N SER A 44 -21.30 -5.25 -0.97
CA SER A 44 -20.72 -3.94 -0.71
C SER A 44 -21.19 -2.93 -1.76
N SER A 45 -22.10 -2.02 -1.38
CA SER A 45 -22.52 -0.89 -2.23
C SER A 45 -21.47 0.24 -2.34
N GLN A 46 -20.27 0.07 -1.79
CA GLN A 46 -19.22 1.10 -1.87
C GLN A 46 -18.40 0.98 -3.16
N PRO A 47 -18.15 2.09 -3.87
CA PRO A 47 -17.30 2.08 -5.04
C PRO A 47 -15.86 1.72 -4.64
N VAL A 48 -15.31 0.71 -5.31
CA VAL A 48 -13.94 0.25 -5.07
C VAL A 48 -12.96 1.21 -5.73
N PRO A 49 -12.01 1.80 -4.99
CA PRO A 49 -10.99 2.64 -5.60
C PRO A 49 -10.08 1.81 -6.51
N ARG A 50 -9.74 2.39 -7.66
CA ARG A 50 -8.82 1.82 -8.66
C ARG A 50 -7.51 2.62 -8.61
N PHE A 51 -6.40 1.92 -8.74
CA PHE A 51 -5.06 2.49 -8.65
C PHE A 51 -4.21 2.02 -9.83
N ASP A 52 -3.30 2.86 -10.30
CA ASP A 52 -2.32 2.51 -11.34
C ASP A 52 -1.16 1.65 -10.81
N CYS A 53 -0.99 1.59 -9.48
CA CYS A 53 0.05 0.78 -8.85
C CYS A 53 -0.47 0.06 -7.59
N VAL A 54 -0.03 -1.18 -7.39
CA VAL A 54 -0.36 -1.99 -6.20
C VAL A 54 0.14 -1.32 -4.91
N LEU A 55 1.27 -0.61 -4.96
CA LEU A 55 1.78 0.09 -3.78
C LEU A 55 0.87 1.25 -3.38
N LYS A 56 0.33 2.00 -4.35
CA LYS A 56 -0.66 3.05 -4.10
C LYS A 56 -1.95 2.50 -3.53
N LEU A 57 -2.38 1.33 -4.02
CA LEU A 57 -3.48 0.57 -3.43
C LEU A 57 -3.21 0.27 -1.96
N VAL A 58 -2.06 -0.33 -1.62
CA VAL A 58 -1.72 -0.65 -0.23
C VAL A 58 -1.67 0.59 0.64
N HIS A 59 -1.02 1.66 0.17
CA HIS A 59 -0.88 2.92 0.88
C HIS A 59 -2.26 3.52 1.23
N HIS A 60 -3.23 3.40 0.33
CA HIS A 60 -4.59 3.89 0.56
C HIS A 60 -5.33 3.15 1.68
N TYR A 61 -5.06 1.86 1.89
CA TYR A 61 -5.64 1.06 2.98
C TYR A 61 -4.77 1.02 4.25
N MET A 62 -3.62 1.69 4.22
CA MET A 62 -2.72 1.86 5.36
C MET A 62 -3.15 3.11 6.15
N PRO A 63 -3.24 3.06 7.48
CA PRO A 63 -3.53 4.26 8.25
C PRO A 63 -2.39 5.28 8.05
N PRO A 64 -2.70 6.59 8.00
CA PRO A 64 -1.66 7.61 7.93
C PRO A 64 -0.74 7.47 9.15
N THR A 65 0.56 7.39 8.89
CA THR A 65 1.57 7.35 9.96
C THR A 65 1.55 8.71 10.68
N PRO A 66 1.58 8.74 12.03
CA PRO A 66 1.53 9.98 12.80
C PRO A 66 2.75 10.90 12.62
N CYS A 67 3.78 10.46 11.86
CA CYS A 67 5.02 11.20 11.62
C CYS A 67 5.07 11.92 10.27
N ALA A 68 4.05 11.78 9.41
CA ALA A 68 3.97 12.59 8.19
C ALA A 68 3.37 13.96 8.56
N VAL A 69 4.23 14.98 8.58
CA VAL A 69 3.85 16.39 8.64
C VAL A 69 2.75 16.67 7.61
N PRO A 70 1.70 17.44 7.95
CA PRO A 70 0.63 17.78 7.03
C PRO A 70 1.15 18.84 6.04
N GLU A 71 1.90 18.42 5.03
CA GLU A 71 2.17 19.26 3.87
C GLU A 71 0.98 19.13 2.91
N GLN A 72 0.00 20.03 3.06
CA GLN A 72 -0.84 20.61 1.99
C GLN A 72 -1.95 21.47 2.66
N PRO A 73 -1.86 22.82 2.62
CA PRO A 73 -2.96 23.70 2.99
C PRO A 73 -3.94 23.76 1.81
N GLY A 74 -4.90 22.84 1.75
CA GLY A 74 -6.00 22.94 0.76
C GLY A 74 -6.58 21.63 0.23
N GLY A 75 -5.98 20.47 0.54
CA GLY A 75 -6.54 19.18 0.15
C GLY A 75 -7.61 18.74 1.14
N ALA A 76 -8.87 18.69 0.71
CA ALA A 76 -10.00 18.20 1.49
C ALA A 76 -9.61 16.91 2.25
N LEU A 77 -9.68 16.97 3.58
CA LEU A 77 -9.48 15.87 4.50
C LEU A 77 -10.35 14.70 4.02
N HIS A 78 -9.78 13.75 3.27
CA HIS A 78 -10.53 12.60 2.80
C HIS A 78 -11.08 11.92 4.05
N PRO A 79 -12.42 11.83 4.21
CA PRO A 79 -13.01 11.29 5.42
C PRO A 79 -12.41 9.90 5.62
N LYS A 80 -11.96 9.61 6.85
CA LYS A 80 -11.47 8.30 7.30
C LYS A 80 -12.38 7.20 6.74
N ARG A 81 -12.08 6.69 5.55
CA ARG A 81 -12.85 5.59 4.95
C ARG A 81 -12.34 4.35 5.61
N THR A 82 -12.95 3.99 6.73
CA THR A 82 -12.79 2.66 7.29
C THR A 82 -13.40 1.69 6.29
N TYR A 83 -12.53 0.99 5.58
CA TYR A 83 -12.95 -0.09 4.68
C TYR A 83 -13.31 -1.30 5.52
N TYR A 84 -14.27 -2.08 5.06
CA TYR A 84 -14.71 -3.26 5.77
C TYR A 84 -14.73 -4.47 4.85
N ILE A 85 -14.37 -5.61 5.43
CA ILE A 85 -14.44 -6.92 4.80
C ILE A 85 -15.50 -7.74 5.53
N TYR A 86 -16.33 -8.44 4.75
CA TYR A 86 -17.36 -9.30 5.31
C TYR A 86 -16.81 -10.71 5.50
N SER A 87 -17.09 -11.32 6.65
CA SER A 87 -16.74 -12.71 6.90
C SER A 87 -17.74 -13.34 7.86
N GLY A 88 -18.42 -14.40 7.44
CA GLY A 88 -19.32 -15.15 8.32
C GLY A 88 -20.49 -14.33 8.86
N GLY A 89 -20.92 -13.28 8.15
CA GLY A 89 -21.97 -12.36 8.59
C GLY A 89 -21.47 -11.15 9.39
N GLU A 90 -20.18 -11.11 9.78
CA GLU A 90 -19.60 -9.98 10.51
C GLU A 90 -18.85 -9.02 9.59
N LYS A 91 -18.92 -7.73 9.92
CA LYS A 91 -18.27 -6.63 9.21
C LYS A 91 -16.99 -6.22 9.95
N ILE A 92 -15.83 -6.61 9.40
CA ILE A 92 -14.51 -6.42 10.04
C ILE A 92 -13.78 -5.24 9.37
N PRO A 93 -13.16 -4.30 10.10
CA PRO A 93 -12.40 -3.22 9.48
C PRO A 93 -11.11 -3.73 8.83
N LEU A 94 -10.87 -3.30 7.58
CA LEU A 94 -9.64 -3.54 6.83
C LEU A 94 -8.62 -2.47 7.17
N VAL A 95 -7.57 -2.85 7.89
CA VAL A 95 -6.46 -1.96 8.26
C VAL A 95 -5.12 -2.63 7.94
N LEU A 96 -4.34 -2.02 7.04
CA LEU A 96 -3.01 -2.53 6.65
C LEU A 96 -1.94 -1.89 7.53
N ASN A 97 -1.62 -2.52 8.66
CA ASN A 97 -0.75 -1.87 9.65
C ASN A 97 0.76 -1.98 9.38
N ARG A 98 1.24 -3.16 8.99
CA ARG A 98 2.66 -3.40 8.69
C ARG A 98 2.82 -4.52 7.68
N PRO A 99 3.68 -4.35 6.65
CA PRO A 99 4.02 -5.44 5.74
C PRO A 99 4.82 -6.51 6.49
N LEU A 100 4.58 -7.77 6.15
CA LEU A 100 5.40 -8.89 6.56
C LEU A 100 6.44 -9.11 5.47
N SER A 101 7.70 -8.85 5.80
CA SER A 101 8.82 -9.18 4.91
C SER A 101 9.16 -10.66 5.05
N SER A 102 9.31 -11.36 3.93
CA SER A 102 9.75 -12.76 3.89
C SER A 102 11.26 -12.92 4.12
N SER A 103 12.03 -11.88 3.79
CA SER A 103 13.48 -11.82 3.99
C SER A 103 13.89 -10.49 4.62
N VAL A 104 15.12 -10.43 5.14
CA VAL A 104 15.71 -9.15 5.53
C VAL A 104 15.93 -8.29 4.28
N SER A 105 15.49 -7.03 4.32
CA SER A 105 15.78 -6.08 3.25
C SER A 105 17.27 -5.79 3.20
N THR A 106 17.83 -5.57 2.00
CA THR A 106 19.21 -5.13 1.87
C THR A 106 19.41 -3.76 2.52
N LEU A 107 20.61 -3.49 3.04
CA LEU A 107 20.94 -2.16 3.58
C LEU A 107 20.68 -1.05 2.55
N GLN A 108 20.97 -1.33 1.26
CA GLN A 108 20.72 -0.42 0.16
C GLN A 108 19.24 -0.04 0.04
N HIS A 109 18.33 -1.00 0.16
CA HIS A 109 16.88 -0.76 0.11
C HIS A 109 16.39 -0.02 1.38
N LEU A 110 16.94 -0.35 2.54
CA LEU A 110 16.64 0.38 3.78
C LEU A 110 17.06 1.84 3.69
N CYS A 111 18.27 2.11 3.19
CA CYS A 111 18.74 3.47 2.92
C CYS A 111 17.84 4.18 1.91
N ARG A 112 17.43 3.52 0.81
CA ARG A 112 16.50 4.10 -0.17
C ARG A 112 15.19 4.55 0.47
N LYS A 113 14.57 3.70 1.29
CA LYS A 113 13.31 4.03 1.97
C LYS A 113 13.46 5.23 2.91
N THR A 114 14.52 5.26 3.71
CA THR A 114 14.80 6.38 4.61
C THR A 114 15.06 7.67 3.82
N VAL A 115 15.84 7.59 2.75
CA VAL A 115 16.13 8.75 1.89
C VAL A 115 14.85 9.26 1.26
N ASN A 116 14.08 8.42 0.56
CA ASN A 116 12.83 8.83 -0.10
C ASN A 116 11.76 9.32 0.88
N GLY A 117 11.76 8.86 2.13
CA GLY A 117 10.86 9.37 3.18
C GLY A 117 11.28 10.70 3.83
N HIS A 118 12.50 11.20 3.57
CA HIS A 118 13.04 12.44 4.14
C HIS A 118 13.53 13.43 3.07
N LEU A 119 13.30 13.14 1.79
CA LEU A 119 13.82 13.93 0.66
C LEU A 119 12.83 15.01 0.20
N ASP A 120 12.35 15.85 1.10
CA ASP A 120 11.56 17.04 0.71
C ASP A 120 12.45 18.14 0.10
N SER A 121 13.77 17.95 0.10
CA SER A 121 14.76 18.94 -0.33
C SER A 121 15.47 18.49 -1.62
N TYR A 122 14.94 18.95 -2.75
CA TYR A 122 15.47 18.77 -4.11
C TYR A 122 16.98 19.07 -4.23
N GLU A 123 17.48 20.03 -3.44
CA GLU A 123 18.90 20.40 -3.40
C GLU A 123 19.82 19.23 -2.97
N LYS A 124 19.40 18.41 -2.01
CA LYS A 124 20.21 17.25 -1.55
C LYS A 124 20.25 16.13 -2.59
N MET A 125 19.20 15.98 -3.38
CA MET A 125 19.11 14.98 -4.44
C MET A 125 20.05 15.31 -5.61
N THR A 126 20.29 16.60 -5.88
CA THR A 126 21.22 17.03 -6.94
C THR A 126 22.68 16.62 -6.67
N GLN A 127 23.07 16.49 -5.40
CA GLN A 127 24.44 16.15 -4.98
C GLN A 127 24.77 14.65 -5.07
N LEU A 128 23.77 13.78 -5.28
CA LEU A 128 24.01 12.35 -5.38
C LEU A 128 24.60 11.96 -6.75
N PRO A 129 25.47 10.95 -6.83
CA PRO A 129 25.89 10.37 -8.10
C PRO A 129 24.70 9.82 -8.91
N ALA A 130 24.77 9.89 -10.24
CA ALA A 130 23.71 9.43 -11.14
C ALA A 130 23.22 7.99 -10.86
N PRO A 131 24.09 6.99 -10.62
CA PRO A 131 23.64 5.63 -10.34
C PRO A 131 22.78 5.51 -9.06
N ILE A 132 23.04 6.36 -8.07
CA ILE A 132 22.26 6.39 -6.84
C ILE A 132 20.91 7.05 -7.09
N LYS A 133 20.86 8.12 -7.90
CA LYS A 133 19.58 8.75 -8.28
C LYS A 133 18.68 7.76 -9.02
N GLU A 134 19.21 7.05 -10.00
CA GLU A 134 18.48 6.01 -10.74
C GLU A 134 17.98 4.90 -9.81
N PHE A 135 18.80 4.48 -8.85
CA PHE A 135 18.39 3.46 -7.87
C PHE A 135 17.26 3.93 -6.92
N LEU A 136 17.25 5.21 -6.55
CA LEU A 136 16.19 5.80 -5.73
C LEU A 136 14.88 5.95 -6.53
N ASP A 137 14.97 6.34 -7.80
CA ASP A 137 13.83 6.54 -8.71
C ASP A 137 13.10 5.22 -9.06
N GLN A 138 13.82 4.09 -9.06
CA GLN A 138 13.23 2.77 -9.26
C GLN A 138 12.18 2.36 -8.20
N TYR A 139 12.11 3.04 -7.05
CA TYR A 139 11.11 2.77 -6.01
C TYR A 139 10.92 4.02 -5.15
N ASP A 140 9.91 4.80 -5.50
CA ASP A 140 9.54 6.06 -4.84
C ASP A 140 8.72 5.86 -3.55
N ALA A 141 8.14 4.67 -3.34
CA ALA A 141 7.28 4.41 -2.21
C ALA A 141 8.03 4.41 -0.86
N PRO A 142 7.47 5.01 0.21
CA PRO A 142 8.05 4.98 1.56
C PRO A 142 7.80 3.66 2.31
N LEU A 143 7.15 2.69 1.66
CA LEU A 143 6.64 1.43 2.23
C LEU A 143 7.69 0.33 2.35
#